data_AF-A0A645BYE6-F1
#
_entry.id   AF-A0A645BYE6-F1
#
_cell.length_a   1.000
_cell.length_b   1.000
_cell.length_c   1.000
_cell.angle_alpha   90.00
_cell.angle_beta   90.00
_cell.angle_gamma   90.00
#
_symmetry.space_group_name_H-M   'P 1'
#
loop_
_entity.id
_entity.type
_entity.pdbx_description
1 polymer ?
#
loop_
_entity_poly.entity_id
_entity_poly.type
_entity_poly.pdbx_seq_one_letter_code
_entity_poly.pdbx_strand_id
1 'polypeptide(L)'
;MRIFLSVCCLLLWPFFSSCNSSDPSNSRAYVTGKIIGTQVDYNKVIIKIISDNVTVATTSPDSSGDFTLSGPLPNQKFSLALNQKIKSFSASKNGCERSADQLRIEIPIGTTYITFHEIILE
;
A
#
# COMPACT_ATOMS: atom_id res chain seq x y z
N MET A 1 -33.60 -57.65 22.36
CA MET A 1 -33.89 -56.89 21.13
C MET A 1 -32.69 -55.99 20.86
N ARG A 2 -31.99 -56.21 19.75
CA ARG A 2 -30.94 -55.32 19.21
C ARG A 2 -31.62 -54.12 18.53
N ILE A 3 -30.98 -52.95 18.57
CA ILE A 3 -30.94 -51.81 17.60
C ILE A 3 -30.09 -50.73 18.33
N PHE A 4 -28.76 -50.63 18.15
CA PHE A 4 -28.01 -49.92 17.09
C PHE A 4 -28.54 -48.53 16.73
N LEU A 5 -27.81 -47.46 17.11
CA LEU A 5 -27.34 -46.32 16.28
C LEU A 5 -26.88 -45.20 17.25
N SER A 6 -25.58 -44.96 17.39
CA SER A 6 -24.88 -43.96 16.57
C SER A 6 -25.51 -42.57 16.63
N VAL A 7 -25.34 -41.87 17.75
CA VAL A 7 -25.38 -40.39 17.77
C VAL A 7 -24.18 -39.91 18.59
N CYS A 8 -23.01 -40.29 18.08
CA CYS A 8 -21.76 -39.57 18.31
C CYS A 8 -21.86 -38.23 17.54
N CYS A 9 -21.28 -37.15 18.08
CA CYS A 9 -20.85 -35.95 17.33
C CYS A 9 -21.83 -34.82 16.95
N LEU A 10 -22.74 -34.32 17.82
CA LEU A 10 -23.47 -33.08 17.48
C LEU A 10 -23.56 -31.98 18.55
N LEU A 11 -22.77 -32.01 19.62
CA LEU A 11 -22.80 -30.97 20.68
C LEU A 11 -21.48 -30.20 20.86
N LEU A 12 -20.73 -30.01 19.79
CA LEU A 12 -19.61 -29.07 19.75
C LEU A 12 -19.77 -28.16 18.55
N TRP A 13 -20.69 -27.19 18.67
CA TRP A 13 -20.71 -26.04 17.79
C TRP A 13 -19.92 -24.93 18.49
N PRO A 14 -18.60 -24.78 18.25
CA PRO A 14 -17.92 -23.62 18.76
C PRO A 14 -18.41 -22.40 17.99
N PHE A 15 -18.57 -21.32 18.75
CA PHE A 15 -18.72 -19.95 18.32
C PHE A 15 -17.82 -19.62 17.12
N PHE A 16 -18.36 -19.70 15.90
CA PHE A 16 -17.79 -18.99 14.75
C PHE A 16 -18.25 -17.53 14.83
N SER A 17 -17.80 -16.81 15.86
CA SER A 17 -17.72 -15.36 15.78
C SER A 17 -16.60 -15.03 14.79
N SER A 18 -16.94 -15.10 13.50
CA SER A 18 -16.13 -14.54 12.43
C SER A 18 -16.19 -13.01 12.57
N CYS A 19 -15.36 -12.48 13.46
CA CYS A 19 -15.12 -11.05 13.56
C CYS A 19 -14.00 -10.73 12.56
N ASN A 20 -14.37 -10.28 11.38
CA ASN A 20 -13.58 -9.34 10.55
C ASN A 20 -14.45 -8.89 9.38
N SER A 21 -15.48 -8.07 9.67
CA SER A 21 -15.93 -7.13 8.66
C SER A 21 -14.82 -6.09 8.53
N SER A 22 -13.89 -6.31 7.60
CA SER A 22 -12.98 -5.25 7.16
C SER A 22 -13.84 -4.14 6.57
N ASP A 23 -14.23 -3.18 7.39
CA ASP A 23 -14.97 -2.01 6.97
C ASP A 23 -14.11 -1.29 5.91
N PRO A 24 -14.58 -1.21 4.65
CA PRO A 24 -13.85 -0.53 3.59
C PRO A 24 -13.54 0.93 3.94
N SER A 25 -14.31 1.54 4.86
CA SER A 25 -14.08 2.90 5.36
C SER A 25 -12.74 3.06 6.09
N ASN A 26 -12.17 1.96 6.62
CA ASN A 26 -10.88 1.95 7.31
C ASN A 26 -9.75 1.37 6.44
N SER A 27 -9.96 1.26 5.13
CA SER A 27 -8.89 0.86 4.21
C SER A 27 -7.78 1.92 4.20
N ARG A 28 -6.53 1.45 4.19
CA ARG A 28 -5.34 2.30 4.16
C ARG A 28 -4.40 1.86 3.05
N ALA A 29 -3.81 2.82 2.38
CA ALA A 29 -2.62 2.62 1.58
C ALA A 29 -1.41 2.63 2.52
N TYR A 30 -0.50 1.68 2.34
CA TYR A 30 0.78 1.59 3.02
C TYR A 30 1.89 1.45 1.99
N VAL A 31 2.81 2.40 1.97
CA VAL A 31 3.89 2.45 1.00
C VAL A 31 5.22 2.53 1.74
N THR A 32 6.15 1.67 1.35
CA THR A 32 7.56 1.77 1.73
C THR A 32 8.40 1.95 0.49
N GLY A 33 9.59 2.51 0.64
CA GLY A 33 10.56 2.45 -0.43
C GLY A 33 11.84 3.19 -0.17
N LYS A 34 12.69 3.23 -1.20
CA LYS A 34 14.03 3.84 -1.14
C LYS A 34 14.29 4.75 -2.33
N ILE A 35 14.64 6.01 -2.05
CA ILE A 35 15.09 6.98 -3.05
C ILE A 35 16.59 6.78 -3.29
N ILE A 36 16.99 6.62 -4.55
CA ILE A 36 18.38 6.44 -4.96
C ILE A 36 18.82 7.60 -5.87
N GLY A 37 19.96 8.21 -5.53
CA GLY A 37 20.67 9.15 -6.40
C GLY A 37 21.93 9.69 -5.74
N THR A 38 23.00 9.88 -6.51
CA THR A 38 24.33 10.26 -5.99
C THR A 38 24.43 11.72 -5.53
N GLN A 39 23.48 12.57 -5.92
CA GLN A 39 23.43 14.00 -5.59
C GLN A 39 22.06 14.44 -5.04
N VAL A 40 21.24 13.48 -4.61
CA VAL A 40 19.90 13.78 -4.09
C VAL A 40 20.02 14.34 -2.67
N ASP A 41 19.50 15.54 -2.47
CA ASP A 41 19.26 16.09 -1.13
C ASP A 41 17.91 15.58 -0.63
N TYR A 42 17.93 14.52 0.20
CA TYR A 42 16.72 13.86 0.70
C TYR A 42 15.80 14.79 1.49
N ASN A 43 16.34 15.84 2.13
CA ASN A 43 15.52 16.84 2.85
C ASN A 43 14.64 17.68 1.92
N LYS A 44 14.98 17.73 0.63
CA LYS A 44 14.21 18.42 -0.41
C LYS A 44 13.23 17.49 -1.13
N VAL A 45 13.23 16.20 -0.82
CA VAL A 45 12.31 15.24 -1.44
C VAL A 45 11.04 15.16 -0.59
N ILE A 46 9.90 15.38 -1.23
CA ILE A 46 8.57 15.25 -0.63
C ILE A 46 7.82 14.17 -1.39
N ILE A 47 7.34 13.18 -0.63
CA ILE A 47 6.61 12.02 -1.13
C ILE A 47 5.19 12.08 -0.60
N LYS A 48 4.19 11.88 -1.46
CA LYS A 48 2.77 11.99 -1.11
C LYS A 48 2.00 10.77 -1.60
N ILE A 49 1.02 10.33 -0.81
CA ILE A 49 -0.07 9.48 -1.33
C ILE A 49 -1.19 10.43 -1.77
N ILE A 50 -1.61 10.29 -3.02
CA ILE A 50 -2.78 10.99 -3.56
C ILE A 50 -3.89 9.97 -3.81
N SER A 51 -5.06 10.18 -3.22
CA SER A 51 -6.28 9.40 -3.46
C SER A 51 -7.41 10.38 -3.75
N ASP A 52 -8.21 10.12 -4.79
CA ASP A 52 -9.29 11.00 -5.25
C ASP A 52 -8.87 12.48 -5.42
N ASN A 53 -7.67 12.70 -5.99
CA ASN A 53 -7.06 14.02 -6.17
C ASN A 53 -6.73 14.78 -4.88
N VAL A 54 -6.85 14.15 -3.71
CA VAL A 54 -6.50 14.74 -2.41
C VAL A 54 -5.22 14.10 -1.87
N THR A 55 -4.36 14.92 -1.27
CA THR A 55 -3.20 14.40 -0.54
C THR A 55 -3.68 13.79 0.78
N VAL A 56 -3.49 12.49 0.96
CA VAL A 56 -3.94 11.75 2.15
C VAL A 56 -2.80 11.36 3.08
N ALA A 57 -1.55 11.46 2.62
CA ALA A 57 -0.35 11.30 3.44
C ALA A 57 0.82 12.05 2.78
N THR A 58 1.78 12.49 3.58
CA THR A 58 3.02 13.14 3.13
C THR A 58 4.18 12.71 4.01
N THR A 59 5.36 12.48 3.42
CA THR A 59 6.59 12.19 4.13
C THR A 59 7.80 12.72 3.36
N SER A 60 8.97 12.65 3.99
CA SER A 60 10.28 12.81 3.35
C SER A 60 11.13 11.57 3.64
N PRO A 61 12.04 11.18 2.73
CA PRO A 61 13.00 10.12 3.02
C PRO A 61 13.92 10.49 4.19
N ASP A 62 14.43 9.48 4.87
CA ASP A 62 15.51 9.65 5.85
C ASP A 62 16.87 9.85 5.17
N SER A 63 17.94 9.92 5.98
CA SER A 63 19.31 10.10 5.48
C SER A 63 19.84 8.94 4.62
N SER A 64 19.22 7.77 4.69
CA SER A 64 19.55 6.59 3.88
C SER A 64 18.74 6.55 2.57
N GLY A 65 17.80 7.48 2.41
CA GLY A 65 16.84 7.55 1.32
C GLY A 65 15.61 6.68 1.56
N ASP A 66 15.47 6.04 2.72
CA ASP A 66 14.33 5.17 3.02
C ASP A 66 13.12 5.99 3.46
N PHE A 67 11.92 5.55 3.09
CA PHE A 67 10.68 6.20 3.48
C PHE A 67 9.57 5.19 3.77
N THR A 68 8.64 5.59 4.62
CA THR A 68 7.39 4.89 4.89
C THR A 68 6.28 5.92 5.05
N LEU A 69 5.13 5.66 4.44
CA LEU A 69 3.93 6.47 4.62
C LEU A 69 2.67 5.64 4.50
N SER A 70 1.64 6.03 5.27
CA SER A 70 0.31 5.43 5.17
C SER A 70 -0.77 6.49 5.20
N GLY A 71 -1.85 6.27 4.46
CA GLY A 71 -2.97 7.20 4.39
C GLY A 71 -4.29 6.47 4.13
N PRO A 72 -5.44 7.11 4.45
CA PRO A 72 -6.76 6.59 4.09
C PRO A 72 -6.88 6.25 2.59
N LEU A 73 -7.60 5.19 2.27
CA LEU A 73 -7.81 4.70 0.91
C LEU A 73 -9.30 4.41 0.65
N PRO A 74 -10.17 5.43 0.61
CA PRO A 74 -11.62 5.25 0.52
C PRO A 74 -12.07 4.53 -0.76
N ASN A 75 -11.38 4.76 -1.89
CA ASN A 75 -11.76 4.24 -3.21
C ASN A 75 -10.83 3.15 -3.77
N GLN A 76 -9.98 2.54 -2.92
CA GLN A 76 -9.04 1.49 -3.34
C GLN A 76 -8.08 1.88 -4.49
N LYS A 77 -7.94 3.18 -4.75
CA LYS A 77 -7.09 3.75 -5.79
C LYS A 77 -6.25 4.88 -5.22
N PHE A 78 -4.96 4.86 -5.49
CA PHE A 78 -4.04 5.93 -5.13
C PHE A 78 -2.85 5.98 -6.08
N SER A 79 -2.14 7.12 -6.06
CA SER A 79 -0.82 7.27 -6.67
C SER A 79 0.20 7.74 -5.65
N LEU A 80 1.47 7.41 -5.90
CA LEU A 80 2.61 7.98 -5.20
C LEU A 80 3.11 9.18 -6.00
N ALA A 81 3.07 10.38 -5.43
CA ALA A 81 3.55 11.60 -6.07
C ALA A 81 4.83 12.09 -5.40
N LEU A 82 5.76 12.58 -6.20
CA LEU A 82 7.03 13.16 -5.78
C LEU A 82 7.12 14.61 -6.29
N ASN A 83 7.83 15.47 -5.56
CA ASN A 83 8.13 16.84 -6.01
C ASN A 83 9.33 16.93 -6.96
N GLN A 84 9.92 15.79 -7.31
CA GLN A 84 11.03 15.65 -8.26
C GLN A 84 10.69 14.59 -9.28
N LYS A 85 11.23 14.73 -10.50
CA LYS A 85 10.94 13.82 -11.59
C LYS A 85 11.54 12.44 -11.33
N ILE A 86 10.76 11.43 -11.68
CA ILE A 86 11.10 10.03 -11.52
C ILE A 86 11.69 9.54 -12.83
N LYS A 87 12.97 9.17 -12.82
CA LYS A 87 13.65 8.57 -13.97
C LYS A 87 13.21 7.13 -14.17
N SER A 88 13.23 6.33 -13.09
CA SER A 88 12.85 4.91 -13.10
C SER A 88 12.51 4.43 -11.68
N PHE A 89 11.84 3.29 -11.57
CA PHE A 89 11.56 2.65 -10.29
C PHE A 89 11.44 1.12 -10.46
N SER A 90 11.58 0.41 -9.35
CA SER A 90 11.20 -1.01 -9.24
C SER A 90 10.33 -1.21 -7.99
N ALA A 91 9.33 -2.09 -8.11
CA ALA A 91 8.31 -2.27 -7.08
C ALA A 91 7.98 -3.74 -6.84
N SER A 92 7.49 -4.04 -5.65
CA SER A 92 7.10 -5.39 -5.23
C SER A 92 5.84 -5.91 -5.94
N LYS A 93 5.16 -5.05 -6.70
CA LYS A 93 3.93 -5.36 -7.44
C LYS A 93 4.04 -4.84 -8.87
N ASN A 94 3.56 -5.65 -9.81
CA ASN A 94 3.52 -5.31 -11.23
C ASN A 94 2.38 -4.32 -11.55
N GLY A 95 2.43 -3.71 -12.74
CA GLY A 95 1.36 -2.86 -13.26
C GLY A 95 1.38 -1.42 -12.73
N CYS A 96 2.42 -1.02 -12.00
CA CYS A 96 2.62 0.39 -11.68
C CYS A 96 3.06 1.14 -12.94
N GLU A 97 2.51 2.33 -13.16
CA GLU A 97 2.81 3.14 -14.34
C GLU A 97 3.29 4.53 -13.93
N ARG A 98 4.32 5.04 -14.60
CA ARG A 98 4.78 6.41 -14.38
C ARG A 98 3.88 7.38 -15.15
N SER A 99 3.46 8.47 -14.52
CA SER A 99 2.74 9.54 -15.20
C SER A 99 3.59 10.21 -16.28
N ALA A 100 2.92 10.86 -17.25
CA ALA A 100 3.59 11.54 -18.37
C ALA A 100 4.48 12.72 -17.92
N ASP A 101 4.09 13.43 -16.86
CA ASP A 101 4.89 14.49 -16.24
C ASP A 101 6.04 13.95 -15.38
N GLN A 102 6.10 12.63 -15.20
CA GLN A 102 7.11 11.91 -14.44
C GLN A 102 7.13 12.23 -12.95
N LEU A 103 6.10 12.89 -12.41
CA LEU A 103 6.01 13.25 -11.00
C LEU A 103 5.20 12.26 -10.18
N ARG A 104 4.63 11.22 -10.81
CA ARG A 104 3.72 10.27 -10.15
C ARG A 104 3.95 8.85 -10.62
N ILE A 105 3.64 7.91 -9.74
CA ILE A 105 3.50 6.49 -10.03
C ILE A 105 2.06 6.10 -9.71
N GLU A 106 1.32 5.72 -10.73
CA GLU A 106 -0.02 5.18 -10.62
C GLU A 106 0.04 3.73 -10.15
N ILE A 107 -0.71 3.43 -9.08
CA ILE A 107 -0.70 2.10 -8.45
C ILE A 107 -1.94 1.32 -8.91
N PRO A 108 -1.83 0.02 -9.22
CA PRO A 108 -2.97 -0.81 -9.59
C PRO A 108 -4.09 -0.76 -8.54
N ILE A 109 -5.33 -0.63 -9.02
CA ILE A 109 -6.54 -0.64 -8.19
C ILE A 109 -6.58 -1.90 -7.31
N GLY A 110 -7.02 -1.75 -6.06
CA GLY A 110 -7.09 -2.84 -5.09
C GLY A 110 -5.77 -3.11 -4.35
N THR A 111 -4.70 -2.39 -4.70
CA THR A 111 -3.47 -2.42 -3.92
C THR A 111 -3.64 -1.61 -2.64
N THR A 112 -3.37 -2.22 -1.49
CA THR A 112 -3.33 -1.55 -0.17
C THR A 112 -1.92 -1.46 0.41
N TYR A 113 -1.01 -2.30 -0.07
CA TYR A 113 0.41 -2.33 0.32
C TYR A 113 1.31 -2.42 -0.92
N ILE A 114 2.37 -1.63 -0.96
CA ILE A 114 3.42 -1.75 -1.97
C ILE A 114 4.78 -1.29 -1.43
N THR A 115 5.85 -1.97 -1.85
CA THR A 115 7.23 -1.56 -1.59
C THR A 115 7.90 -1.15 -2.90
N PHE A 116 8.52 0.02 -2.92
CA PHE A 116 9.43 0.42 -3.98
C PHE A 116 10.86 0.07 -3.59
N HIS A 117 11.43 -0.97 -4.22
CA HIS A 117 12.80 -1.39 -3.94
C HIS A 117 13.80 -0.27 -4.28
N GLU A 118 13.51 0.47 -5.36
CA GLU A 118 14.21 1.70 -5.69
C GLU A 118 13.28 2.68 -6.43
N ILE A 119 13.51 3.97 -6.20
CA ILE A 119 13.01 5.07 -7.02
C ILE A 119 14.21 5.96 -7.34
N ILE A 120 14.53 6.08 -8.62
CA ILE A 120 15.63 6.90 -9.12
C ILE A 120 15.05 8.22 -9.62
N LEU A 121 15.57 9.33 -9.10
CA LEU A 121 15.18 10.67 -9.49
C LEU A 121 16.06 11.20 -10.64
N GLU A 122 15.57 12.20 -11.37
CA GLU A 122 16.37 12.97 -12.35
C GLU A 122 17.34 13.97 -11.69
#